data_AF-A0A401X7R1-F1
#
_entry.id   AF-A0A401X7R1-F1
#
_cell.length_a   1.000
_cell.length_b   1.000
_cell.length_c   1.000
_cell.angle_alpha   90.00
_cell.angle_beta   90.00
_cell.angle_gamma   90.00
#
_symmetry.space_group_name_H-M   'P 1'
#
loop_
_entity.id
_entity.type
_entity.pdbx_description
1 polymer ?
#
loop_
_entity_poly.entity_id
_entity_poly.type
_entity_poly.pdbx_seq_one_letter_code
_entity_poly.pdbx_strand_id
1 'polypeptide(L)'
;MDIFSRRSLLKALAILQSGIEDIETKVWQHINMRTFEITSDAQDPDKVHVSEMVPFRRYGITLDTGSGQKEEYRELPAIMQGIWDVDPNGYEKAIKARFSDAAYSIKGSSPYRDKISLRSVPLSIEEAMDAISEAIDQNRPYQPVIMPLALNYADLQTEARQRNMQSKSLIEGRVEAHQLAMGEDIPALFRGLRNMSGPINKNCRNRLLSFFNSPTMENWDDVARLIISSDMDITPWSIWTSLDPSAPRSLNKDGRWPKIPDKEMFIRILEAAASEPKQLVEAKQVTADDILKEKLAVENALRRSLGMDSLTDAEIDEAFLRTSEGGDREIEDCPSPGM
;
A
#
# COMPACT_ATOMS: atom_id res chain seq x y z
N MET A 1 32.80 -12.94 1.02
CA MET A 1 32.53 -12.14 -0.19
C MET A 1 33.86 -11.82 -0.85
N ASP A 2 33.96 -11.73 -2.17
CA ASP A 2 35.24 -11.40 -2.84
C ASP A 2 35.62 -9.92 -2.67
N ILE A 3 36.90 -9.60 -2.91
CA ILE A 3 37.47 -8.25 -2.70
C ILE A 3 36.79 -7.20 -3.61
N PHE A 4 36.42 -7.56 -4.84
CA PHE A 4 35.78 -6.62 -5.77
C PHE A 4 34.36 -6.30 -5.31
N SER A 5 33.59 -7.31 -4.92
CA SER A 5 32.26 -7.14 -4.35
C SER A 5 32.29 -6.28 -3.08
N ARG A 6 33.25 -6.53 -2.17
CA ARG A 6 33.43 -5.72 -0.96
C ARG A 6 33.74 -4.25 -1.28
N ARG A 7 34.62 -3.99 -2.25
CA ARG A 7 34.95 -2.62 -2.70
C ARG A 7 33.75 -1.93 -3.38
N SER A 8 32.98 -2.66 -4.17
CA SER A 8 31.77 -2.15 -4.81
C SER A 8 30.72 -1.75 -3.78
N LEU A 9 30.51 -2.58 -2.75
CA LEU A 9 29.60 -2.28 -1.64
C LEU A 9 30.07 -1.06 -0.84
N LEU A 10 31.35 -0.98 -0.49
CA LEU A 10 31.92 0.20 0.21
C LEU A 10 31.70 1.49 -0.60
N LYS A 11 31.86 1.43 -1.92
CA LYS A 11 31.58 2.58 -2.80
C LYS A 11 30.09 2.97 -2.76
N ALA A 12 29.18 2.00 -2.73
CA ALA A 12 27.75 2.28 -2.62
C ALA A 12 27.39 2.95 -1.28
N LEU A 13 27.98 2.49 -0.17
CA LEU A 13 27.81 3.06 1.16
C LEU A 13 28.41 4.47 1.27
N ALA A 14 29.61 4.69 0.73
CA ALA A 14 30.26 6.00 0.74
C ALA A 14 29.50 7.06 -0.06
N ILE A 15 28.80 6.67 -1.14
CA ILE A 15 27.94 7.60 -1.90
C ILE A 15 26.80 8.12 -1.01
N LEU A 16 26.16 7.25 -0.22
CA LEU A 16 25.08 7.64 0.69
C LEU A 16 25.55 8.64 1.75
N GLN A 17 26.76 8.46 2.29
CA GLN A 17 27.33 9.38 3.28
C GLN A 17 27.82 10.70 2.69
N SER A 18 28.14 10.75 1.40
CA SER A 18 28.76 11.92 0.81
C SER A 18 27.86 13.16 0.82
N GLY A 19 26.53 12.99 0.90
CA GLY A 19 25.55 14.08 0.82
C GLY A 19 25.61 14.86 -0.49
N ILE A 20 26.36 14.38 -1.50
CA ILE A 20 26.60 15.06 -2.78
C ILE A 20 25.36 14.99 -3.69
N GLU A 21 24.45 14.07 -3.39
CA GLU A 21 23.17 13.89 -4.05
C GLU A 21 22.14 13.66 -2.92
N ASP A 22 20.93 14.25 -2.99
CA ASP A 22 19.81 14.01 -2.05
C ASP A 22 19.28 12.55 -2.19
N ILE A 23 20.19 11.58 -2.19
CA ILE A 23 19.93 10.16 -2.36
C ILE A 23 19.83 9.58 -0.97
N GLU A 24 18.59 9.44 -0.52
CA GLU A 24 18.27 8.76 0.74
C GLU A 24 18.42 7.24 0.63
N THR A 25 18.39 6.68 -0.59
CA THR A 25 18.42 5.23 -0.82
C THR A 25 19.30 4.83 -1.99
N LYS A 26 20.15 3.82 -1.81
CA LYS A 26 20.98 3.20 -2.82
C LYS A 26 20.66 1.72 -2.96
N VAL A 27 20.46 1.27 -4.20
CA VAL A 27 20.38 -0.16 -4.52
C VAL A 27 21.77 -0.66 -4.94
N TRP A 28 22.27 -1.67 -4.26
CA TRP A 28 23.51 -2.36 -4.58
C TRP A 28 23.20 -3.81 -5.01
N GLN A 29 23.88 -4.28 -6.05
CA GLN A 29 23.70 -5.65 -6.56
C GLN A 29 25.04 -6.38 -6.52
N HIS A 30 25.04 -7.54 -5.88
CA HIS A 30 26.16 -8.46 -5.83
C HIS A 30 26.30 -9.24 -7.14
N ILE A 31 27.46 -9.85 -7.41
CA ILE A 31 27.74 -10.59 -8.65
C ILE A 31 26.85 -11.84 -8.85
N ASN A 32 26.35 -12.43 -7.75
CA ASN A 32 25.35 -13.50 -7.81
C ASN A 32 23.91 -12.98 -8.00
N MET A 33 23.78 -11.69 -8.32
CA MET A 33 22.54 -10.96 -8.53
C MET A 33 21.67 -10.76 -7.29
N ARG A 34 22.12 -11.13 -6.08
CA ARG A 34 21.46 -10.69 -4.84
C ARG A 34 21.48 -9.17 -4.76
N THR A 35 20.36 -8.57 -4.38
CA THR A 35 20.17 -7.12 -4.43
C THR A 35 19.80 -6.60 -3.06
N PHE A 36 20.54 -5.60 -2.60
CA PHE A 36 20.36 -4.96 -1.31
C PHE A 36 19.97 -3.51 -1.52
N GLU A 37 18.96 -3.09 -0.79
CA GLU A 37 18.56 -1.70 -0.68
C GLU A 37 19.13 -1.14 0.63
N ILE A 38 19.84 -0.02 0.52
CA ILE A 38 20.56 0.61 1.62
C ILE A 38 20.03 2.04 1.73
N THR A 39 19.54 2.42 2.91
CA THR A 39 18.91 3.72 3.16
C THR A 39 19.66 4.43 4.28
N SER A 40 19.98 5.72 4.12
CA SER A 40 20.62 6.49 5.18
C SER A 40 19.69 6.63 6.38
N ASP A 41 20.23 6.59 7.60
CA ASP A 41 19.43 6.88 8.78
C ASP A 41 19.17 8.40 8.89
N ALA A 42 17.92 8.76 9.19
CA ALA A 42 17.51 10.16 9.22
C ALA A 42 18.00 10.92 10.48
N GLN A 43 18.33 10.19 11.56
CA GLN A 43 18.79 10.77 12.82
C GLN A 43 20.32 10.74 12.94
N ASP A 44 20.95 9.74 12.32
CA ASP A 44 22.39 9.50 12.37
C ASP A 44 22.95 9.23 10.96
N PRO A 45 23.39 10.29 10.23
CA PRO A 45 23.86 10.17 8.84
C PRO A 45 25.04 9.22 8.64
N ASP A 46 25.76 8.86 9.71
CA ASP A 46 26.86 7.91 9.66
C ASP A 46 26.40 6.45 9.67
N LYS A 47 25.09 6.22 9.86
CA LYS A 47 24.48 4.89 9.86
C LYS A 47 23.51 4.69 8.71
N VAL A 48 23.26 3.41 8.44
CA VAL A 48 22.40 2.96 7.35
C VAL A 48 21.47 1.84 7.81
N HIS A 49 20.30 1.79 7.16
CA HIS A 49 19.40 0.65 7.17
C HIS A 49 19.66 -0.20 5.95
N VAL A 50 19.75 -1.52 6.14
CA VAL A 50 19.95 -2.47 5.05
C VAL A 50 18.74 -3.37 4.95
N SER A 51 18.26 -3.60 3.73
CA SER A 51 17.26 -4.63 3.44
C SER A 51 17.64 -5.39 2.17
N GLU A 52 17.32 -6.68 2.12
CA GLU A 52 17.51 -7.46 0.90
C GLU A 52 16.21 -7.53 0.09
N MET A 53 16.32 -7.25 -1.21
CA MET A 53 15.21 -7.31 -2.14
C MET A 53 14.95 -8.77 -2.53
N VAL A 54 13.86 -9.32 -2.02
CA VAL A 54 13.47 -10.72 -2.25
C VAL A 54 12.89 -10.87 -3.67
N PRO A 55 13.15 -12.00 -4.36
CA PRO A 55 12.53 -12.28 -5.65
C PRO A 55 11.00 -12.34 -5.57
N PHE A 56 10.31 -11.74 -6.53
CA PHE A 56 8.88 -11.95 -6.72
C PHE A 56 8.60 -13.37 -7.23
N ARG A 57 7.32 -13.77 -7.17
CA ARG A 57 6.81 -14.99 -7.82
C ARG A 57 6.74 -14.86 -9.36
N ARG A 58 7.58 -14.01 -9.95
CA ARG A 58 7.68 -13.75 -11.38
C ARG A 58 9.13 -13.60 -11.80
N TYR A 59 9.40 -13.88 -13.06
CA TYR A 59 10.70 -13.68 -13.67
C TYR A 59 10.55 -12.94 -15.00
N GLY A 60 11.61 -12.21 -15.38
CA GLY A 60 11.71 -11.53 -16.66
C GLY A 60 12.54 -12.34 -17.64
N ILE A 61 12.28 -12.20 -18.93
CA ILE A 61 13.15 -12.66 -20.02
C ILE A 61 13.31 -11.52 -21.01
N THR A 62 14.55 -11.18 -21.35
CA THR A 62 14.86 -10.27 -22.45
C THR A 62 14.97 -11.06 -23.75
N LEU A 63 14.08 -10.79 -24.71
CA LEU A 63 14.06 -11.44 -26.01
C LEU A 63 14.59 -10.48 -27.08
N ASP A 64 15.60 -10.92 -27.84
CA ASP A 64 16.02 -10.22 -29.05
C ASP A 64 15.00 -10.48 -30.16
N THR A 65 14.34 -9.42 -30.61
CA THR A 65 13.45 -9.43 -31.76
C THR A 65 14.13 -8.75 -32.94
N GLY A 66 13.68 -9.04 -34.17
CA GLY A 66 14.17 -8.32 -35.36
C GLY A 66 13.98 -6.79 -35.31
N SER A 67 13.18 -6.29 -34.35
CA SER A 67 12.91 -4.88 -34.07
C SER A 67 13.62 -4.32 -32.82
N GLY A 68 14.46 -5.11 -32.14
CA GLY A 68 15.14 -4.73 -30.89
C GLY A 68 14.81 -5.64 -29.70
N GLN A 69 15.11 -5.20 -28.48
CA GLN A 69 14.86 -6.00 -27.28
C GLN A 69 13.43 -5.83 -26.77
N LYS A 70 12.80 -6.95 -26.39
CA LYS A 70 11.48 -6.97 -25.76
C LYS A 70 11.58 -7.73 -24.44
N GLU A 71 11.11 -7.13 -23.35
CA GLU A 71 10.97 -7.83 -22.08
C GLU A 71 9.61 -8.54 -21.99
N GLU A 72 9.64 -9.78 -21.51
CA GLU A 72 8.43 -10.53 -21.15
C GLU A 72 8.49 -10.95 -19.69
N TYR A 73 7.36 -10.85 -19.00
CA TYR A 73 7.23 -11.26 -17.60
C TYR A 73 6.33 -12.49 -17.48
N ARG A 74 6.77 -13.49 -16.72
CA ARG A 74 6.07 -14.76 -16.58
C ARG A 74 6.00 -15.18 -15.11
N GLU A 75 4.96 -15.94 -14.77
CA GLU A 75 4.79 -16.52 -13.43
C GLU A 75 5.87 -17.58 -13.16
N LEU A 76 6.40 -17.58 -11.93
CA LEU A 76 7.43 -18.51 -11.51
C LEU A 76 6.80 -19.89 -11.18
N PRO A 77 7.23 -20.99 -11.83
CA PRO A 77 6.74 -22.33 -11.51
C PRO A 77 6.95 -22.69 -10.04
N ALA A 78 6.03 -23.47 -9.47
CA ALA A 78 6.07 -23.88 -8.06
C ALA A 78 7.39 -24.56 -7.66
N ILE A 79 8.02 -25.31 -8.57
CA ILE A 79 9.33 -25.97 -8.32
C ILE A 79 10.48 -24.98 -8.08
N MET A 80 10.35 -23.75 -8.56
CA MET A 80 11.33 -22.69 -8.32
C MET A 80 11.05 -21.93 -7.02
N GLN A 81 9.86 -22.11 -6.44
CA GLN A 81 9.51 -21.53 -5.14
C GLN A 81 10.31 -22.25 -4.04
N GLY A 82 10.91 -21.49 -3.14
CA GLY A 82 11.74 -22.04 -2.05
C GLY A 82 13.21 -22.25 -2.39
N ILE A 83 13.63 -22.18 -3.67
CA ILE A 83 15.07 -22.20 -4.01
C ILE A 83 15.77 -21.02 -3.34
N TRP A 84 15.14 -19.85 -3.32
CA TRP A 84 15.69 -18.66 -2.65
C TRP A 84 15.95 -18.89 -1.16
N ASP A 85 15.08 -19.64 -0.48
CA ASP A 85 15.19 -19.87 0.95
C ASP A 85 16.29 -20.89 1.29
N VAL A 86 16.67 -21.75 0.34
CA VAL A 86 17.68 -22.81 0.51
C VAL A 86 19.05 -22.42 -0.07
N ASP A 87 19.06 -21.73 -1.21
CA ASP A 87 20.26 -21.34 -1.95
C ASP A 87 20.09 -19.96 -2.62
N PRO A 88 20.06 -18.86 -1.84
CA PRO A 88 19.91 -17.51 -2.36
C PRO A 88 21.06 -17.10 -3.29
N ASN A 89 22.28 -17.59 -3.08
CA ASN A 89 23.42 -17.30 -3.95
C ASN A 89 23.30 -18.02 -5.31
N GLY A 90 22.73 -19.21 -5.34
CA GLY A 90 22.50 -19.98 -6.57
C GLY A 90 21.19 -19.66 -7.30
N TYR A 91 20.29 -18.91 -6.66
CA TYR A 91 18.93 -18.66 -7.17
C TYR A 91 18.90 -18.13 -8.61
N GLU A 92 19.67 -17.08 -8.91
CA GLU A 92 19.69 -16.50 -10.26
C GLU A 92 20.22 -17.50 -11.30
N LYS A 93 21.26 -18.27 -10.93
CA LYS A 93 21.82 -19.31 -11.81
C LYS A 93 20.76 -20.38 -12.09
N ALA A 94 19.95 -20.74 -11.10
CA ALA A 94 18.84 -21.68 -11.26
C ALA A 94 17.76 -21.14 -12.22
N ILE A 95 17.41 -19.85 -12.13
CA ILE A 95 16.49 -19.17 -13.07
C ILE A 95 17.03 -19.28 -14.50
N LYS A 96 18.30 -18.90 -14.70
CA LYS A 96 18.93 -18.91 -16.03
C LYS A 96 19.02 -20.32 -16.61
N ALA A 97 19.49 -21.28 -15.81
CA ALA A 97 19.59 -22.67 -16.21
C ALA A 97 18.24 -23.29 -16.57
N ARG A 98 17.15 -22.85 -15.92
CA ARG A 98 15.82 -23.41 -16.14
C ARG A 98 15.10 -22.79 -17.35
N PHE A 99 15.23 -21.49 -17.56
CA PHE A 99 14.43 -20.77 -18.54
C PHE A 99 15.23 -20.30 -19.76
N SER A 100 16.36 -19.62 -19.55
CA SER A 100 17.31 -19.17 -20.57
C SER A 100 18.37 -18.28 -19.93
N ASP A 101 19.53 -18.10 -20.56
CA ASP A 101 20.55 -17.14 -20.08
C ASP A 101 20.06 -15.68 -20.04
N ALA A 102 19.06 -15.35 -20.85
CA ALA A 102 18.40 -14.04 -20.88
C ALA A 102 17.30 -13.89 -19.81
N ALA A 103 17.04 -14.93 -19.01
CA ALA A 103 16.10 -14.87 -17.92
C ALA A 103 16.75 -14.23 -16.69
N TYR A 104 15.95 -13.50 -15.92
CA TYR A 104 16.39 -12.88 -14.66
C TYR A 104 15.27 -12.85 -13.63
N SER A 105 15.64 -12.86 -12.36
CA SER A 105 14.66 -12.70 -11.29
C SER A 105 14.18 -11.26 -11.20
N ILE A 106 12.86 -11.05 -11.15
CA ILE A 106 12.29 -9.74 -10.82
C ILE A 106 12.34 -9.63 -9.29
N LYS A 107 12.98 -8.57 -8.81
CA LYS A 107 13.11 -8.30 -7.38
C LYS A 107 12.36 -7.04 -7.04
N GLY A 108 11.83 -6.96 -5.83
CA GLY A 108 11.21 -5.76 -5.31
C GLY A 108 11.55 -5.55 -3.86
N SER A 109 11.38 -4.32 -3.41
CA SER A 109 11.42 -4.02 -1.98
C SER A 109 10.30 -4.80 -1.29
N SER A 110 10.54 -5.23 -0.05
CA SER A 110 9.53 -5.92 0.75
C SER A 110 8.22 -5.11 0.78
N PRO A 111 7.03 -5.75 0.77
CA PRO A 111 5.77 -5.02 1.02
C PRO A 111 5.75 -4.36 2.41
N TYR A 112 6.67 -4.74 3.31
CA TYR A 112 6.88 -4.15 4.62
C TYR A 112 8.13 -3.25 4.67
N ARG A 113 8.66 -2.81 3.52
CA ARG A 113 9.85 -1.97 3.41
C ARG A 113 9.86 -0.85 4.44
N ASP A 114 8.84 0.02 4.43
CA ASP A 114 8.78 1.18 5.32
C ASP A 114 8.81 0.77 6.81
N LYS A 115 8.20 -0.37 7.16
CA LYS A 115 8.21 -0.90 8.53
C LYS A 115 9.55 -1.52 8.91
N ILE A 116 10.19 -2.20 7.96
CA ILE A 116 11.55 -2.73 8.14
C ILE A 116 12.50 -1.57 8.34
N SER A 117 12.51 -0.58 7.45
CA SER A 117 13.39 0.59 7.55
C SER A 117 13.20 1.38 8.84
N LEU A 118 11.96 1.59 9.29
CA LEU A 118 11.69 2.31 10.55
C LEU A 118 12.08 1.54 11.80
N ARG A 119 12.24 0.21 11.71
CA ARG A 119 12.50 -0.65 12.88
C ARG A 119 13.79 -1.42 12.79
N SER A 120 14.49 -1.45 11.66
CA SER A 120 15.82 -2.03 11.59
C SER A 120 16.75 -1.24 12.49
N VAL A 121 17.61 -1.95 13.20
CA VAL A 121 18.69 -1.32 13.94
C VAL A 121 19.62 -0.67 12.90
N PRO A 122 19.84 0.66 12.96
CA PRO A 122 20.74 1.32 12.03
C PRO A 122 22.17 0.81 12.29
N LEU A 123 22.88 0.49 11.23
CA LEU A 123 24.23 -0.08 11.26
C LEU A 123 25.24 0.98 10.86
N SER A 124 26.41 1.00 11.49
CA SER A 124 27.57 1.68 10.90
C SER A 124 27.93 1.07 9.54
N ILE A 125 28.71 1.77 8.73
CA ILE A 125 29.18 1.24 7.45
C ILE A 125 29.88 -0.11 7.61
N GLU A 126 30.74 -0.25 8.62
CA GLU A 126 31.51 -1.46 8.85
C GLU A 126 30.58 -2.63 9.21
N GLU A 127 29.63 -2.41 10.12
CA GLU A 127 28.62 -3.39 10.50
C GLU A 127 27.72 -3.78 9.32
N ALA A 128 27.29 -2.81 8.49
CA ALA A 128 26.49 -3.07 7.31
C ALA A 128 27.26 -3.95 6.29
N MET A 129 28.54 -3.62 6.07
CA MET A 129 29.40 -4.41 5.20
C MET A 129 29.58 -5.84 5.71
N ASP A 130 29.87 -6.00 6.99
CA ASP A 130 30.11 -7.31 7.58
C ASP A 130 28.83 -8.14 7.61
N ALA A 131 27.67 -7.54 7.93
CA ALA A 131 26.39 -8.24 7.93
C ALA A 131 25.94 -8.69 6.53
N ILE A 132 26.13 -7.87 5.48
CA ILE A 132 25.89 -8.27 4.09
C ILE A 132 26.88 -9.37 3.67
N SER A 133 28.16 -9.22 4.04
CA SER A 133 29.21 -10.21 3.76
C SER A 133 28.85 -11.57 4.35
N GLU A 134 28.45 -11.58 5.61
CA GLU A 134 28.09 -12.79 6.34
C GLU A 134 26.88 -13.49 5.70
N ALA A 135 25.84 -12.74 5.35
CA ALA A 135 24.66 -13.30 4.68
C ALA A 135 25.00 -13.94 3.32
N ILE A 136 25.92 -13.33 2.56
CA ILE A 136 26.44 -13.89 1.31
C ILE A 136 27.28 -15.15 1.59
N ASP A 137 28.20 -15.08 2.54
CA ASP A 137 29.15 -16.18 2.81
C ASP A 137 28.47 -17.42 3.40
N GLN A 138 27.45 -17.22 4.23
CA GLN A 138 26.64 -18.30 4.80
C GLN A 138 25.53 -18.78 3.86
N ASN A 139 25.40 -18.19 2.66
CA ASN A 139 24.36 -18.49 1.68
C ASN A 139 22.95 -18.49 2.30
N ARG A 140 22.63 -17.45 3.08
CA ARG A 140 21.30 -17.26 3.66
C ARG A 140 20.72 -15.90 3.26
N PRO A 141 19.38 -15.75 3.18
CA PRO A 141 18.77 -14.44 3.05
C PRO A 141 19.24 -13.54 4.21
N TYR A 142 19.57 -12.30 3.88
CA TYR A 142 19.87 -11.29 4.88
C TYR A 142 18.59 -10.94 5.64
N GLN A 143 18.69 -10.99 6.96
CA GLN A 143 17.61 -10.65 7.87
C GLN A 143 18.08 -9.46 8.71
N PRO A 144 17.47 -8.27 8.56
CA PRO A 144 17.81 -7.14 9.40
C PRO A 144 17.43 -7.45 10.85
N VAL A 145 18.27 -7.00 11.79
CA VAL A 145 17.91 -6.99 13.20
C VAL A 145 16.85 -5.91 13.39
N ILE A 146 15.65 -6.29 13.81
CA ILE A 146 14.58 -5.34 14.09
C ILE A 146 14.54 -5.00 15.58
N MET A 147 14.39 -3.73 15.89
CA MET A 147 14.08 -3.23 17.22
C MET A 147 12.80 -3.89 17.72
N PRO A 148 12.74 -4.33 18.99
CA PRO A 148 11.53 -4.91 19.57
C PRO A 148 10.34 -3.98 19.46
N LEU A 149 9.14 -4.56 19.36
CA LEU A 149 7.91 -3.80 19.27
C LEU A 149 7.76 -2.97 20.55
N ALA A 150 7.46 -1.69 20.41
CA ALA A 150 7.10 -0.82 21.53
C ALA A 150 5.59 -0.56 21.48
N LEU A 151 4.91 -0.82 22.59
CA LEU A 151 3.47 -0.60 22.73
C LEU A 151 3.20 0.32 23.92
N ASN A 152 2.28 1.27 23.73
CA ASN A 152 1.84 2.17 24.78
C ASN A 152 0.32 2.33 24.71
N TYR A 153 -0.36 2.08 25.83
CA TYR A 153 -1.83 2.14 25.87
C TYR A 153 -2.36 3.57 25.63
N ALA A 154 -1.65 4.61 26.08
CA ALA A 154 -2.01 6.00 25.81
C ALA A 154 -1.93 6.32 24.31
N ASP A 155 -0.91 5.81 23.61
CA ASP A 155 -0.77 5.99 22.15
C ASP A 155 -1.87 5.25 21.40
N LEU A 156 -2.17 4.00 21.79
CA LEU A 156 -3.26 3.21 21.21
C LEU A 156 -4.62 3.90 21.39
N GLN A 157 -4.88 4.47 22.57
CA GLN A 157 -6.09 5.25 22.82
C GLN A 157 -6.14 6.52 21.97
N THR A 158 -5.01 7.22 21.84
CA THR A 158 -4.92 8.46 21.05
C THR A 158 -5.19 8.17 19.57
N GLU A 159 -4.58 7.12 19.03
CA GLU A 159 -4.81 6.67 17.66
C GLU A 159 -6.27 6.25 17.44
N ALA A 160 -6.86 5.49 18.37
CA ALA A 160 -8.28 5.12 18.32
C ALA A 160 -9.20 6.35 18.32
N ARG A 161 -8.95 7.34 19.19
CA ARG A 161 -9.70 8.61 19.21
C ARG A 161 -9.56 9.36 17.89
N GLN A 162 -8.35 9.43 17.33
CA GLN A 162 -8.10 10.10 16.06
C GLN A 162 -8.87 9.44 14.90
N ARG A 163 -8.85 8.11 14.79
CA ARG A 163 -9.61 7.38 13.77
C ARG A 163 -11.12 7.57 13.96
N ASN A 164 -11.62 7.57 15.19
CA ASN A 164 -13.03 7.84 15.48
C ASN A 164 -13.43 9.28 15.14
N MET A 165 -12.58 10.27 15.43
CA MET A 165 -12.82 11.67 15.03
C MET A 165 -12.84 11.84 13.52
N GLN A 166 -11.90 11.22 12.80
CA GLN A 166 -11.87 11.22 11.34
C GLN A 166 -13.12 10.56 10.76
N SER A 167 -13.51 9.39 11.26
CA SER A 167 -14.73 8.71 10.83
C SER A 167 -15.98 9.55 11.11
N LYS A 168 -16.04 10.21 12.27
CA LYS A 168 -17.15 11.11 12.63
C LYS A 168 -17.22 12.30 11.68
N SER A 169 -16.10 12.97 11.44
CA SER A 169 -16.02 14.11 10.52
C SER A 169 -16.41 13.73 9.09
N LEU A 170 -16.01 12.54 8.61
CA LEU A 170 -16.43 12.02 7.31
C LEU A 170 -17.94 11.80 7.23
N ILE A 171 -18.56 11.27 8.30
CA ILE A 171 -20.02 11.08 8.36
C ILE A 171 -20.73 12.43 8.40
N GLU A 172 -20.28 13.37 9.24
CA GLU A 172 -20.85 14.72 9.32
C GLU A 172 -20.79 15.42 7.96
N GLY A 173 -19.65 15.37 7.27
CA GLY A 173 -19.51 15.92 5.92
C GLY A 173 -20.43 15.26 4.88
N ARG A 174 -20.70 13.96 5.02
CA ARG A 174 -21.67 13.25 4.15
C ARG A 174 -23.12 13.67 4.43
N VAL A 175 -23.47 13.87 5.70
CA VAL A 175 -24.79 14.37 6.10
C VAL A 175 -24.99 15.80 5.60
N GLU A 176 -24.00 16.67 5.76
CA GLU A 176 -24.04 18.04 5.25
C GLU A 176 -24.18 18.05 3.72
N ALA A 177 -23.37 17.26 3.00
CA ALA A 177 -23.47 17.13 1.55
C ALA A 177 -24.85 16.63 1.10
N HIS A 178 -25.48 15.72 1.87
CA HIS A 178 -26.85 15.28 1.62
C HIS A 178 -27.86 16.41 1.83
N GLN A 179 -27.76 17.15 2.94
CA GLN A 179 -28.65 18.30 3.20
C GLN A 179 -28.54 19.37 2.11
N LEU A 180 -27.31 19.70 1.67
CA LEU A 180 -27.10 20.61 0.54
C LEU A 180 -27.72 20.08 -0.75
N ALA A 181 -27.63 18.77 -0.99
CA ALA A 181 -28.24 18.14 -2.17
C ALA A 181 -29.78 18.12 -2.13
N MET A 182 -30.37 18.33 -0.96
CA MET A 182 -31.82 18.45 -0.77
C MET A 182 -32.32 19.90 -0.93
N GLY A 183 -31.43 20.86 -1.23
CA GLY A 183 -31.77 22.27 -1.41
C GLY A 183 -32.86 22.54 -2.45
N GLU A 184 -33.66 23.58 -2.23
CA GLU A 184 -34.78 23.93 -3.10
C GLU A 184 -34.34 24.40 -4.50
N ASP A 185 -33.13 24.95 -4.60
CA ASP A 185 -32.47 25.42 -5.82
C ASP A 185 -32.06 24.28 -6.77
N ILE A 186 -32.04 23.04 -6.27
CA ILE A 186 -31.76 21.84 -7.06
C ILE A 186 -33.08 21.36 -7.71
N PRO A 187 -33.10 21.13 -9.04
CA PRO A 187 -34.29 20.61 -9.72
C PRO A 187 -34.75 19.28 -9.11
N ALA A 188 -36.06 19.11 -8.97
CA ALA A 188 -36.67 18.01 -8.21
C ALA A 188 -36.13 16.61 -8.57
N LEU A 189 -35.91 16.33 -9.86
CA LEU A 189 -35.37 15.05 -10.34
C LEU A 189 -33.96 14.71 -9.78
N PHE A 190 -33.17 15.72 -9.42
CA PHE A 190 -31.79 15.57 -8.98
C PHE A 190 -31.58 15.84 -7.50
N ARG A 191 -32.64 16.13 -6.73
CA ARG A 191 -32.54 16.35 -5.29
C ARG A 191 -32.04 15.08 -4.60
N GLY A 192 -31.16 15.24 -3.62
CA GLY A 192 -30.50 14.16 -2.89
C GLY A 192 -29.29 13.54 -3.61
N LEU A 193 -29.13 13.77 -4.92
CA LEU A 193 -27.97 13.29 -5.68
C LEU A 193 -26.74 14.14 -5.37
N ARG A 194 -25.61 13.47 -5.09
CA ARG A 194 -24.38 14.11 -4.63
C ARG A 194 -23.14 13.29 -4.92
N ASN A 195 -21.98 13.94 -4.95
CA ASN A 195 -20.67 13.29 -4.93
C ASN A 195 -19.87 13.79 -3.72
N MET A 196 -18.59 13.43 -3.64
CA MET A 196 -17.69 13.87 -2.55
C MET A 196 -17.51 15.39 -2.46
N SER A 197 -17.88 16.15 -3.49
CA SER A 197 -17.82 17.61 -3.54
C SER A 197 -19.18 18.29 -3.31
N GLY A 198 -20.21 17.55 -2.94
CA GLY A 198 -21.56 18.06 -2.69
C GLY A 198 -22.56 17.76 -3.81
N PRO A 199 -23.56 18.62 -4.05
CA PRO A 199 -24.61 18.37 -5.03
C PRO A 199 -24.07 18.17 -6.46
N ILE A 200 -24.74 17.32 -7.23
CA ILE A 200 -24.32 17.06 -8.61
C ILE A 200 -24.37 18.34 -9.45
N ASN A 201 -23.23 18.71 -10.04
CA ASN A 201 -23.10 19.92 -10.83
C ASN A 201 -23.99 19.90 -12.09
N LYS A 202 -24.15 21.06 -12.74
CA LYS A 202 -25.04 21.21 -13.91
C LYS A 202 -24.65 20.30 -15.09
N ASN A 203 -23.36 20.10 -15.33
CA ASN A 203 -22.88 19.26 -16.42
C ASN A 203 -23.33 17.79 -16.22
N CYS A 204 -23.07 17.24 -15.03
CA CYS A 204 -23.50 15.89 -14.70
C CYS A 204 -25.03 15.76 -14.71
N ARG A 205 -25.78 16.76 -14.21
CA ARG A 205 -27.26 16.80 -14.31
C ARG A 205 -27.73 16.74 -15.76
N ASN A 206 -27.09 17.48 -16.67
CA ASN A 206 -27.43 17.45 -18.09
C ASN A 206 -27.17 16.08 -18.73
N ARG A 207 -26.08 15.38 -18.35
CA ARG A 207 -25.80 14.02 -18.83
C ARG A 207 -26.87 13.04 -18.36
N LEU A 208 -27.22 13.08 -17.07
CA LEU A 208 -28.31 12.28 -16.50
C LEU A 208 -29.64 12.57 -17.21
N LEU A 209 -29.92 13.85 -17.51
CA LEU A 209 -31.11 14.25 -18.24
C LEU A 209 -31.12 13.76 -19.70
N SER A 210 -29.96 13.73 -20.35
CA SER A 210 -29.80 13.20 -21.72
C SER A 210 -30.24 11.75 -21.78
N PHE A 211 -29.75 10.91 -20.86
CA PHE A 211 -30.16 9.51 -20.77
C PHE A 211 -31.64 9.36 -20.42
N PHE A 212 -32.15 10.13 -19.44
CA PHE A 212 -33.56 10.09 -19.05
C PHE A 212 -34.53 10.42 -20.20
N ASN A 213 -34.16 11.37 -21.05
CA ASN A 213 -34.97 11.79 -22.19
C ASN A 213 -34.80 10.86 -23.41
N SER A 214 -33.61 10.29 -23.60
CA SER A 214 -33.27 9.42 -24.71
C SER A 214 -32.35 8.28 -24.26
N PRO A 215 -32.90 7.14 -23.79
CA PRO A 215 -32.12 6.00 -23.34
C PRO A 215 -31.43 5.30 -24.53
N THR A 216 -30.17 5.64 -24.76
CA THR A 216 -29.30 5.01 -25.78
C THR A 216 -28.06 4.41 -25.12
N MET A 217 -27.37 3.49 -25.82
CA MET A 217 -26.10 2.94 -25.31
C MET A 217 -25.02 4.01 -25.10
N GLU A 218 -24.97 5.01 -25.98
CA GLU A 218 -24.03 6.13 -25.91
C GLU A 218 -24.31 6.99 -24.66
N ASN A 219 -25.57 7.41 -24.48
CA ASN A 219 -25.97 8.18 -23.30
C ASN A 219 -25.80 7.35 -22.00
N TRP A 220 -26.00 6.04 -22.06
CA TRP A 220 -25.75 5.17 -20.91
C TRP A 220 -24.27 5.12 -20.55
N ASP A 221 -23.37 4.91 -21.51
CA ASP A 221 -21.93 4.87 -21.25
C ASP A 221 -21.43 6.18 -20.62
N ASP A 222 -22.02 7.30 -21.05
CA ASP A 222 -21.77 8.61 -20.48
C ASP A 222 -22.15 8.73 -18.99
N VAL A 223 -23.27 8.15 -18.58
CA VAL A 223 -23.78 8.32 -17.20
C VAL A 223 -23.42 7.17 -16.28
N ALA A 224 -23.19 5.96 -16.80
CA ALA A 224 -23.04 4.73 -16.04
C ALA A 224 -21.95 4.81 -14.96
N ARG A 225 -20.92 5.62 -15.21
CA ARG A 225 -19.73 5.78 -14.34
C ARG A 225 -19.71 7.08 -13.55
N LEU A 226 -20.75 7.92 -13.68
CA LEU A 226 -20.86 9.13 -12.87
C LEU A 226 -21.07 8.76 -11.41
N ILE A 227 -20.34 9.40 -10.50
CA ILE A 227 -20.62 9.26 -9.06
C ILE A 227 -21.85 10.12 -8.74
N ILE A 228 -22.93 9.48 -8.29
CA ILE A 228 -24.21 10.14 -7.98
C ILE A 228 -24.65 9.98 -6.52
N SER A 229 -23.88 9.24 -5.71
CA SER A 229 -23.98 9.24 -4.24
C SER A 229 -22.58 9.20 -3.60
N SER A 230 -22.40 10.00 -2.54
CA SER A 230 -21.14 10.16 -1.78
C SER A 230 -20.80 8.99 -0.87
N ASP A 231 -21.72 8.06 -0.64
CA ASP A 231 -21.59 7.15 0.49
C ASP A 231 -20.55 6.05 0.25
N MET A 232 -20.17 5.79 -1.00
CA MET A 232 -19.08 4.88 -1.44
C MET A 232 -18.71 5.12 -2.93
N ASP A 233 -18.68 6.36 -3.40
CA ASP A 233 -18.50 6.67 -4.84
C ASP A 233 -19.45 5.87 -5.75
N ILE A 234 -20.72 5.83 -5.36
CA ILE A 234 -21.72 4.96 -5.98
C ILE A 234 -22.16 5.55 -7.32
N THR A 235 -22.24 4.70 -8.34
CA THR A 235 -22.57 5.07 -9.72
C THR A 235 -23.95 4.54 -10.13
N PRO A 236 -24.59 5.07 -11.19
CA PRO A 236 -25.83 4.51 -11.72
C PRO A 236 -25.72 3.02 -12.03
N TRP A 237 -24.58 2.58 -12.57
CA TRP A 237 -24.37 1.17 -12.89
C TRP A 237 -24.31 0.28 -11.63
N SER A 238 -23.58 0.70 -10.58
CA SER A 238 -23.51 -0.12 -9.37
C SER A 238 -24.88 -0.24 -8.69
N ILE A 239 -25.66 0.85 -8.66
CA ILE A 239 -27.04 0.82 -8.16
C ILE A 239 -27.91 -0.11 -9.01
N TRP A 240 -27.85 0.00 -10.34
CA TRP A 240 -28.61 -0.88 -11.22
C TRP A 240 -28.33 -2.36 -10.93
N THR A 241 -27.05 -2.74 -10.80
CA THR A 241 -26.67 -4.12 -10.52
C THR A 241 -27.14 -4.62 -9.15
N SER A 242 -27.39 -3.72 -8.20
CA SER A 242 -27.97 -4.06 -6.89
C SER A 242 -29.49 -4.22 -6.93
N LEU A 243 -30.17 -3.49 -7.82
CA LEU A 243 -31.63 -3.50 -7.95
C LEU A 243 -32.11 -4.62 -8.87
N ASP A 244 -31.31 -4.99 -9.87
CA ASP A 244 -31.66 -5.96 -10.91
C ASP A 244 -30.52 -7.00 -11.10
N PRO A 245 -30.72 -8.25 -10.64
CA PRO A 245 -29.74 -9.32 -10.83
C PRO A 245 -29.39 -9.64 -12.29
N SER A 246 -30.26 -9.26 -13.23
CA SER A 246 -30.07 -9.42 -14.68
C SER A 246 -29.24 -8.31 -15.33
N ALA A 247 -28.92 -7.24 -14.59
CA ALA A 247 -28.07 -6.17 -15.07
C ALA A 247 -26.66 -6.69 -15.46
N PRO A 248 -26.07 -6.19 -16.55
CA PRO A 248 -24.71 -6.58 -16.94
C PRO A 248 -23.68 -6.21 -15.88
N ARG A 249 -22.85 -7.18 -15.47
CA ARG A 249 -21.74 -6.98 -14.53
C ARG A 249 -20.41 -6.64 -15.21
N SER A 250 -20.37 -6.69 -16.55
CA SER A 250 -19.21 -6.32 -17.35
C SER A 250 -19.65 -5.87 -18.74
N LEU A 251 -18.76 -5.15 -19.42
CA LEU A 251 -18.86 -4.91 -20.85
C LEU A 251 -18.61 -6.21 -21.63
N ASN A 252 -19.08 -6.25 -22.88
CA ASN A 252 -18.68 -7.28 -23.84
C ASN A 252 -17.22 -7.10 -24.26
N LYS A 253 -16.66 -8.11 -24.96
CA LYS A 253 -15.27 -8.09 -25.45
C LYS A 253 -14.94 -6.92 -26.38
N ASP A 254 -15.95 -6.37 -27.04
CA ASP A 254 -15.86 -5.20 -27.92
C ASP A 254 -16.01 -3.86 -27.17
N GLY A 255 -16.14 -3.91 -25.84
CA GLY A 255 -16.29 -2.73 -24.98
C GLY A 255 -17.71 -2.17 -24.92
N ARG A 256 -18.72 -2.86 -25.46
CA ARG A 256 -20.12 -2.37 -25.46
C ARG A 256 -20.94 -2.94 -24.32
N TRP A 257 -21.96 -2.18 -23.90
CA TRP A 257 -22.95 -2.63 -22.92
C TRP A 257 -23.86 -3.72 -23.52
N PRO A 258 -24.00 -4.90 -22.88
CA PRO A 258 -24.91 -5.94 -23.36
C PRO A 258 -26.39 -5.51 -23.32
N LYS A 259 -26.75 -4.67 -22.33
CA LYS A 259 -28.07 -4.11 -22.09
C LYS A 259 -27.90 -2.77 -21.34
N ILE A 260 -28.88 -1.89 -21.46
CA ILE A 260 -28.99 -0.64 -20.69
C ILE A 260 -30.29 -0.64 -19.87
N PRO A 261 -30.40 0.13 -18.78
CA PRO A 261 -31.65 0.21 -18.04
C PRO A 261 -32.69 0.95 -18.88
N ASP A 262 -33.97 0.59 -18.71
CA ASP A 262 -35.06 1.41 -19.23
C ASP A 262 -35.27 2.66 -18.36
N LYS A 263 -36.19 3.52 -18.77
CA LYS A 263 -36.43 4.80 -18.12
C LYS A 263 -36.92 4.62 -16.68
N GLU A 264 -37.79 3.65 -16.45
CA GLU A 264 -38.36 3.31 -15.15
C GLU A 264 -37.28 2.79 -14.19
N MET A 265 -36.40 1.92 -14.66
CA MET A 265 -35.23 1.48 -13.90
C MET A 265 -34.28 2.63 -13.61
N PHE A 266 -34.08 3.55 -14.57
CA PHE A 266 -33.24 4.73 -14.35
C PHE A 266 -33.80 5.67 -13.27
N ILE A 267 -35.12 5.87 -13.21
CA ILE A 267 -35.77 6.60 -12.12
C ILE A 267 -35.46 5.94 -10.78
N ARG A 268 -35.65 4.61 -10.68
CA ARG A 268 -35.35 3.86 -9.46
C ARG A 268 -33.89 3.96 -9.04
N ILE A 269 -32.97 4.01 -10.01
CA ILE A 269 -31.55 4.23 -9.76
C ILE A 269 -31.32 5.60 -9.12
N LEU A 270 -31.93 6.66 -9.66
CA LEU A 270 -31.82 8.01 -9.11
C LEU A 270 -32.48 8.12 -7.72
N GLU A 271 -33.65 7.52 -7.51
CA GLU A 271 -34.33 7.47 -6.20
C GLU A 271 -33.49 6.74 -5.16
N ALA A 272 -32.89 5.60 -5.52
CA ALA A 272 -32.00 4.86 -4.64
C ALA A 272 -30.73 5.65 -4.31
N ALA A 273 -30.16 6.37 -5.28
CA ALA A 273 -29.01 7.25 -5.05
C ALA A 273 -29.35 8.45 -4.15
N ALA A 274 -30.55 9.00 -4.30
CA ALA A 274 -31.04 10.14 -3.54
C ALA A 274 -31.44 9.78 -2.10
N SER A 275 -31.65 8.49 -1.81
CA SER A 275 -32.00 8.03 -0.47
C SER A 275 -30.96 8.45 0.58
N GLU A 276 -31.43 8.62 1.82
CA GLU A 276 -30.58 9.00 2.94
C GLU A 276 -29.38 8.05 3.09
N PRO A 277 -28.23 8.55 3.56
CA PRO A 277 -27.08 7.72 3.84
C PRO A 277 -27.45 6.62 4.84
N LYS A 278 -27.65 5.40 4.33
CA LYS A 278 -27.89 4.19 5.15
C LYS A 278 -26.76 3.94 6.16
N GLN A 279 -25.62 4.58 6.00
CA GLN A 279 -24.45 4.53 6.89
C GLN A 279 -24.52 5.49 8.10
N LEU A 280 -25.69 6.10 8.39
CA LEU A 280 -25.96 6.60 9.75
C LEU A 280 -26.08 5.46 10.79
N VAL A 281 -26.03 4.20 10.35
CA VAL A 281 -25.72 3.05 11.20
C VAL A 281 -24.36 3.30 11.83
N GLU A 282 -24.40 3.71 13.10
CA GLU A 282 -23.29 4.02 14.00
C GLU A 282 -21.93 3.55 13.47
N ALA A 283 -21.04 4.48 13.11
CA ALA A 283 -19.66 4.14 12.83
C ALA A 283 -19.16 3.24 13.95
N LYS A 284 -18.76 2.01 13.61
CA LYS A 284 -18.19 1.10 14.58
C LYS A 284 -17.02 1.83 15.23
N GLN A 285 -17.16 2.14 16.51
CA GLN A 285 -16.10 2.81 17.25
C GLN A 285 -14.89 1.90 17.27
N VAL A 286 -13.77 2.43 16.81
CA VAL A 286 -12.47 1.78 16.90
C VAL A 286 -11.99 1.92 18.33
N THR A 287 -11.67 0.80 18.96
CA THR A 287 -11.14 0.77 20.33
C THR A 287 -9.61 0.66 20.33
N ALA A 288 -8.97 0.91 21.47
CA ALA A 288 -7.53 0.68 21.62
C ALA A 288 -7.17 -0.80 21.36
N ASP A 289 -8.05 -1.74 21.72
CA ASP A 289 -7.85 -3.17 21.46
C ASP A 289 -7.91 -3.52 19.97
N ASP A 290 -8.76 -2.83 19.20
CA ASP A 290 -8.80 -3.01 17.74
C ASP A 290 -7.49 -2.55 17.10
N ILE A 291 -6.95 -1.39 17.54
CA ILE A 291 -5.65 -0.89 17.10
C ILE A 291 -4.52 -1.86 17.51
N LEU A 292 -4.56 -2.36 18.74
CA LEU A 292 -3.59 -3.34 19.22
C LEU A 292 -3.59 -4.60 18.34
N LYS A 293 -4.77 -5.18 18.08
CA LYS A 293 -4.90 -6.35 17.21
C LYS A 293 -4.35 -6.09 15.81
N GLU A 294 -4.60 -4.92 15.25
CA GLU A 294 -4.06 -4.52 13.94
C GLU A 294 -2.53 -4.43 13.97
N LYS A 295 -1.95 -3.77 14.99
CA LYS A 295 -0.49 -3.65 15.14
C LYS A 295 0.18 -5.01 15.35
N LEU A 296 -0.41 -5.89 16.16
CA LEU A 296 0.07 -7.25 16.37
C LEU A 296 -0.04 -8.09 15.09
N ALA A 297 -1.13 -7.95 14.33
CA ALA A 297 -1.29 -8.65 13.04
C ALA A 297 -0.25 -8.20 12.02
N VAL A 298 0.02 -6.89 11.94
CA VAL A 298 1.08 -6.31 11.12
C VAL A 298 2.44 -6.83 11.55
N GLU A 299 2.73 -6.85 12.85
CA GLU A 299 4.02 -7.29 13.37
C GLU A 299 4.26 -8.77 13.11
N ASN A 300 3.26 -9.61 13.32
CA ASN A 300 3.35 -11.04 13.02
C ASN A 300 3.52 -11.30 11.51
N ALA A 301 2.94 -10.47 10.65
CA ALA A 301 3.16 -10.57 9.22
C ALA A 301 4.59 -10.15 8.84
N LEU A 302 5.15 -9.11 9.48
CA LEU A 302 6.54 -8.71 9.33
C LEU A 302 7.48 -9.84 9.79
N ARG A 303 7.31 -10.36 11.00
CA ARG A 303 8.12 -11.46 11.56
C ARG A 303 8.08 -12.69 10.65
N ARG A 304 6.90 -13.08 10.16
CA ARG A 304 6.77 -14.17 9.18
C ARG A 304 7.56 -13.90 7.90
N SER A 305 7.56 -12.67 7.39
CA SER A 305 8.33 -12.31 6.19
C SER A 305 9.85 -12.37 6.42
N LEU A 306 10.28 -12.23 7.68
CA LEU A 306 11.66 -12.38 8.12
C LEU A 306 11.99 -13.81 8.58
N GLY A 307 11.06 -14.77 8.45
CA GLY A 307 11.27 -16.15 8.92
C GLY A 307 11.33 -16.28 10.45
N MET A 308 10.81 -15.31 11.19
CA MET A 308 10.72 -15.32 12.65
C MET A 308 9.37 -15.87 13.11
N ASP A 309 9.35 -16.41 14.33
CA ASP A 309 8.11 -16.81 14.99
C ASP A 309 7.21 -15.61 15.28
N SER A 310 5.90 -15.88 15.39
CA SER A 310 4.93 -14.88 15.82
C SER A 310 5.18 -14.47 17.26
N LEU A 311 4.81 -13.23 17.60
CA LEU A 311 4.89 -12.71 18.95
C LEU A 311 4.20 -13.64 19.96
N THR A 312 4.91 -13.92 21.03
CA THR A 312 4.36 -14.57 22.22
C THR A 312 3.69 -13.56 23.15
N ASP A 313 2.81 -14.01 24.04
CA ASP A 313 2.17 -13.14 25.03
C ASP A 313 3.21 -12.45 25.93
N ALA A 314 4.30 -13.15 26.29
CA ALA A 314 5.39 -12.58 27.08
C ALA A 314 6.12 -11.43 26.36
N GLU A 315 6.36 -11.55 25.04
CA GLU A 315 6.95 -10.46 24.24
C GLU A 315 5.98 -9.27 24.10
N ILE A 316 4.67 -9.52 24.06
CA ILE A 316 3.66 -8.46 24.03
C ILE A 316 3.65 -7.71 25.36
N ASP A 317 3.70 -8.43 26.49
CA ASP A 317 3.80 -7.81 27.82
C ASP A 317 5.09 -6.99 27.96
N GLU A 318 6.22 -7.53 27.49
CA GLU A 318 7.50 -6.81 27.49
C GLU A 318 7.47 -5.55 26.61
N ALA A 319 6.79 -5.60 25.47
CA ALA A 319 6.61 -4.45 24.58
C ALA A 319 5.88 -3.27 25.27
N PHE A 320 4.94 -3.57 26.18
CA PHE A 320 4.29 -2.55 27.01
C PHE A 320 5.21 -2.02 28.11
N LEU A 321 5.96 -2.89 28.79
CA LEU A 321 6.85 -2.51 29.89
C LEU A 321 7.97 -1.56 29.44
N ARG A 322 8.62 -1.84 28.30
CA ARG A 322 9.74 -1.03 27.78
C ARG A 322 9.38 0.43 27.53
N THR A 323 8.10 0.70 27.24
CA THR A 323 7.64 2.06 26.98
C THR A 323 7.32 2.82 28.26
N SER A 324 7.04 2.11 29.37
CA SER A 324 6.82 2.71 30.68
C SER A 324 8.12 3.19 31.35
N GLU A 325 9.25 2.55 31.06
CA GLU A 325 10.55 2.87 31.67
C GLU A 325 11.29 4.03 30.96
N GLY A 326 10.87 4.40 29.73
CA GLY A 326 11.48 5.49 28.96
C GLY A 326 10.85 6.88 29.18
N GLY A 327 9.75 6.97 29.93
CA GLY A 327 8.93 8.18 30.07
C GLY A 327 9.45 9.25 31.04
N ASP A 328 10.45 8.92 31.88
CA ASP A 328 11.00 9.82 32.91
C ASP A 328 12.40 10.37 32.59
N ARG A 329 12.88 10.26 31.35
CA ARG A 329 14.01 11.09 30.93
C ARG A 329 13.50 12.50 30.68
N GLU A 330 13.55 13.31 31.73
CA GLU A 330 13.47 14.76 31.69
C GLU A 330 14.15 15.25 30.41
N ILE A 331 13.36 15.85 29.52
CA ILE A 331 13.88 16.72 28.48
C ILE A 331 14.47 17.90 29.26
N GLU A 332 15.76 17.82 29.60
CA GLU A 332 16.50 18.97 30.12
C GLU A 332 16.30 20.11 29.13
N ASP A 333 15.67 21.17 29.63
CA ASP A 333 15.42 22.42 28.94
C ASP A 333 16.65 22.84 28.11
N CYS A 334 16.52 22.77 26.78
CA CYS A 334 17.40 23.51 25.89
C CYS A 334 17.33 24.99 26.32
N PRO A 335 18.46 25.61 26.72
CA PRO A 335 18.45 27.01 27.12
C PRO A 335 18.02 27.85 25.91
N SER A 336 16.94 28.60 26.08
CA SER A 336 16.46 29.58 25.12
C SER A 336 17.63 30.45 24.63
N PRO A 337 17.80 30.66 23.30
CA PRO A 337 18.79 31.59 22.81
C PRO A 337 18.40 32.99 23.31
N GLY A 338 19.30 33.59 24.09
CA GLY A 338 19.14 34.96 24.57
C GLY A 338 18.99 35.93 23.40
N MET A 339 18.05 36.87 23.56
CA MET A 339 17.86 38.02 22.67
C MET A 339 19.09 38.91 22.60
#